data_AF-A0A6H0FSE5-F1
#
_entry.id   AF-A0A6H0FSE5-F1
#
_cell.length_a   1.000
_cell.length_b   1.000
_cell.length_c   1.000
_cell.angle_alpha   90.00
_cell.angle_beta   90.00
_cell.angle_gamma   90.00
#
_symmetry.space_group_name_H-M   'P 1'
#
loop_
_entity.id
_entity.type
_entity.pdbx_description
1 polymer ?
#
loop_
_entity_poly.entity_id
_entity_poly.type
_entity_poly.pdbx_seq_one_letter_code
_entity_poly.pdbx_strand_id
1 'polypeptide(L)'
;MPSIKISKGNIVNPVADKLILVGSSEVEIQLESLSAVSAKQSMCLMFLSNHYLKNKDNYGDPSEFIKYLSSNFTKIEINTNKGRIIGSEINTRFLNKLKKLAESLILIDLYDKGKIKI
;
A
#
# COMPACT_ATOMS: atom_id res chain seq x y z
N MET A 1 5.19 -14.27 8.98
CA MET A 1 6.53 -13.81 8.53
C MET A 1 6.52 -13.62 7.03
N PRO A 2 7.17 -12.57 6.50
CA PRO A 2 7.47 -12.48 5.07
C PRO A 2 8.25 -13.73 4.66
N SER A 3 7.85 -14.41 3.59
CA SER A 3 8.60 -15.57 3.09
C SER A 3 8.68 -15.57 1.57
N ILE A 4 9.90 -15.80 1.07
CA ILE A 4 10.17 -16.06 -0.34
C ILE A 4 10.19 -17.57 -0.51
N LYS A 5 9.32 -18.08 -1.38
CA LYS A 5 9.27 -19.48 -1.77
C LYS A 5 10.15 -19.66 -3.00
N ILE A 6 11.09 -20.59 -2.91
CA ILE A 6 12.00 -20.95 -4.00
C ILE A 6 11.68 -22.39 -4.42
N SER A 7 11.56 -22.62 -5.73
CA SER A 7 11.45 -23.97 -6.30
C SER A 7 12.42 -24.08 -7.47
N LYS A 8 13.28 -25.10 -7.45
CA LYS A 8 14.30 -25.34 -8.49
C LYS A 8 15.14 -24.08 -8.83
N GLY A 9 15.51 -23.31 -7.81
CA GLY A 9 16.28 -22.07 -7.96
C GLY A 9 15.47 -20.82 -8.35
N ASN A 10 14.17 -20.94 -8.65
CA ASN A 10 13.32 -19.83 -9.07
C ASN A 10 12.38 -19.36 -7.95
N ILE A 11 12.17 -18.04 -7.85
CA ILE A 11 11.15 -17.46 -6.98
C ILE A 11 9.77 -17.83 -7.52
N VAL A 12 8.95 -18.49 -6.70
CA VAL A 12 7.60 -18.94 -7.09
C VAL A 12 6.47 -18.15 -6.44
N ASN A 13 6.81 -17.10 -5.68
CA ASN A 13 5.81 -16.16 -5.16
C ASN A 13 4.99 -15.56 -6.31
N PRO A 14 3.68 -15.32 -6.09
CA PRO A 14 2.91 -14.51 -7.03
C PRO A 14 3.59 -13.16 -7.23
N VAL A 15 3.57 -12.66 -8.46
CA VAL A 15 4.13 -11.34 -8.81
C VAL A 15 2.98 -10.39 -8.99
N ALA A 16 2.99 -9.28 -8.25
CA ALA A 16 1.96 -8.26 -8.26
C ALA A 16 2.30 -7.10 -9.21
N ASP A 17 1.27 -6.58 -9.86
CA ASP A 17 1.32 -5.44 -10.79
C ASP A 17 0.41 -4.27 -10.36
N LYS A 18 -0.71 -4.54 -9.66
CA LYS A 18 -1.59 -3.52 -9.07
C LYS A 18 -2.17 -3.92 -7.72
N LEU A 19 -2.53 -2.91 -6.92
CA LEU A 19 -3.48 -3.05 -5.82
C LEU A 19 -4.89 -2.69 -6.30
N ILE A 20 -5.89 -3.32 -5.71
CA ILE A 20 -7.30 -3.04 -5.95
C ILE A 20 -7.95 -2.72 -4.62
N LEU A 21 -8.41 -1.49 -4.44
CA LEU A 21 -9.27 -1.10 -3.33
C LEU A 21 -10.68 -1.57 -3.64
N VAL A 22 -11.27 -2.37 -2.76
CA VAL A 22 -12.59 -2.97 -2.97
C VAL A 22 -13.56 -2.45 -1.92
N GLY A 23 -14.70 -1.93 -2.37
CA GLY A 23 -15.78 -1.45 -1.52
C GLY A 23 -17.03 -1.10 -2.31
N SER A 24 -17.55 0.12 -2.16
CA SER A 24 -18.69 0.62 -2.95
C SER A 24 -18.37 0.71 -4.45
N SER A 25 -17.09 0.87 -4.77
CA SER A 25 -16.51 0.81 -6.11
C SER A 25 -15.14 0.13 -6.04
N GLU A 26 -14.60 -0.27 -7.19
CA GLU A 26 -13.22 -0.72 -7.30
C GLU A 26 -12.33 0.43 -7.78
N VAL A 27 -11.21 0.64 -7.09
CA VAL A 27 -10.15 1.57 -7.52
C VAL A 27 -8.86 0.81 -7.69
N GLU A 28 -8.26 0.92 -8.87
CA GLU A 28 -6.99 0.27 -9.20
C GLU A 28 -5.81 1.22 -8.99
N ILE A 29 -4.76 0.72 -8.34
CA ILE A 29 -3.51 1.43 -8.10
C ILE A 29 -2.37 0.61 -8.70
N GLN A 30 -1.82 1.09 -9.82
CA GLN A 30 -0.70 0.43 -10.50
C GLN A 30 0.58 0.54 -9.65
N LEU A 31 1.31 -0.56 -9.53
CA LEU A 31 2.65 -0.55 -8.95
C LEU A 31 3.63 -0.02 -10.01
N GLU A 32 4.64 0.73 -9.56
CA GLU A 32 5.71 1.21 -10.46
C GLU A 32 6.56 0.08 -11.04
N SER A 33 6.65 -1.02 -10.30
CA SER A 33 7.41 -2.19 -10.69
C SER A 33 6.73 -3.46 -10.21
N LEU A 34 6.85 -4.51 -11.03
CA LEU A 34 6.43 -5.85 -10.67
C LEU A 34 7.10 -6.29 -9.35
N SER A 35 6.29 -6.76 -8.40
CA SER A 35 6.78 -7.05 -7.05
C SER A 35 6.36 -8.43 -6.57
N ALA A 36 7.32 -9.24 -6.13
CA ALA A 36 7.02 -10.56 -5.56
C ALA A 36 6.27 -10.42 -4.23
N VAL A 37 5.10 -11.06 -4.12
CA VAL A 37 4.26 -11.00 -2.92
C VAL A 37 4.86 -11.89 -1.83
N SER A 38 5.58 -11.30 -0.88
CA SER A 38 6.18 -11.98 0.28
C SER A 38 5.46 -11.70 1.60
N ALA A 39 4.92 -10.48 1.79
CA ALA A 39 4.16 -10.06 2.95
C ALA A 39 3.00 -9.15 2.56
N LYS A 40 1.82 -9.74 2.39
CA LYS A 40 0.65 -9.08 1.80
C LYS A 40 0.28 -7.75 2.47
N GLN A 41 0.08 -7.75 3.79
CA GLN A 41 -0.32 -6.55 4.51
C GLN A 41 0.75 -5.45 4.49
N SER A 42 2.03 -5.81 4.66
CA SER A 42 3.14 -4.85 4.59
C SER A 42 3.26 -4.23 3.20
N MET A 43 3.06 -5.05 2.17
CA MET A 43 3.04 -4.63 0.77
C MET A 43 1.92 -3.61 0.52
N CYS A 44 0.70 -3.90 0.99
CA CYS A 44 -0.43 -2.97 0.91
C CYS A 44 -0.16 -1.65 1.63
N LEU A 45 0.42 -1.68 2.83
CA LEU A 45 0.78 -0.46 3.58
C LEU A 45 1.76 0.40 2.79
N MET A 46 2.87 -0.19 2.33
CA MET A 46 3.93 0.53 1.65
C MET A 46 3.45 1.17 0.34
N PHE A 47 2.76 0.41 -0.51
CA PHE A 47 2.27 0.94 -1.78
C PHE A 47 1.16 1.97 -1.61
N LEU A 48 0.24 1.81 -0.65
CA LEU A 48 -0.77 2.83 -0.39
C LEU A 48 -0.17 4.12 0.18
N SER A 49 0.82 4.03 1.06
CA SER A 49 1.52 5.22 1.56
C SER A 49 2.25 5.95 0.42
N ASN A 50 2.92 5.21 -0.48
CA ASN A 50 3.58 5.81 -1.63
C ASN A 50 2.59 6.43 -2.63
N HIS A 51 1.47 5.76 -2.88
CA HIS A 51 0.38 6.29 -3.70
C HIS A 51 -0.17 7.59 -3.13
N TYR A 52 -0.42 7.63 -1.82
CA TYR A 52 -0.84 8.83 -1.13
C TYR A 52 0.17 9.97 -1.28
N LEU A 53 1.47 9.74 -1.07
CA LEU A 53 2.49 10.79 -1.19
C LEU A 53 2.54 11.42 -2.59
N LYS A 54 2.43 10.60 -3.64
CA LYS A 54 2.45 11.08 -5.04
C LYS A 54 1.21 11.85 -5.43
N ASN A 55 0.11 11.60 -4.74
CA ASN A 55 -1.20 12.18 -5.03
C ASN A 55 -1.71 12.98 -3.83
N LYS A 56 -0.81 13.52 -3.01
CA LYS A 56 -1.16 14.15 -1.73
C LYS A 56 -2.18 15.26 -1.90
N ASP A 57 -2.03 16.05 -2.96
CA ASP A 57 -2.92 17.17 -3.28
C ASP A 57 -4.37 16.73 -3.55
N ASN A 58 -4.59 15.46 -3.93
CA ASN A 58 -5.93 14.89 -4.17
C ASN A 58 -6.59 14.34 -2.89
N TYR A 59 -5.80 14.07 -1.84
CA TYR A 59 -6.27 13.37 -0.63
C TYR A 59 -6.17 14.23 0.64
N GLY A 60 -5.45 15.34 0.59
CA GLY A 60 -5.24 16.24 1.72
C GLY A 60 -4.25 15.66 2.74
N ASP A 61 -4.60 15.73 4.03
CA ASP A 61 -3.75 15.23 5.11
C ASP A 61 -3.89 13.70 5.32
N PRO A 62 -2.97 13.05 6.08
CA PRO A 62 -3.06 11.61 6.30
C PRO A 62 -4.36 11.16 6.96
N SER A 63 -4.98 12.00 7.80
CA SER A 63 -6.26 11.69 8.46
C SER A 63 -7.42 11.72 7.46
N GLU A 64 -7.42 12.68 6.53
CA GLU A 64 -8.38 12.77 5.44
C GLU A 64 -8.25 11.57 4.50
N PHE A 65 -7.03 11.16 4.16
CA PHE A 65 -6.80 9.95 3.38
C PHE A 65 -7.32 8.68 4.09
N ILE A 66 -7.08 8.54 5.40
CA ILE A 66 -7.63 7.42 6.18
C ILE A 66 -9.16 7.43 6.18
N LYS A 67 -9.78 8.61 6.38
CA LYS A 67 -11.24 8.75 6.34
C LYS A 67 -11.78 8.31 4.98
N TYR A 68 -11.22 8.84 3.89
CA TYR A 68 -11.57 8.44 2.53
C TYR A 68 -11.51 6.92 2.35
N LEU A 69 -10.43 6.27 2.79
CA LEU A 69 -10.31 4.82 2.68
C LEU A 69 -11.39 4.08 3.48
N SER A 70 -11.59 4.47 4.74
CA SER A 70 -12.54 3.82 5.65
C SER A 70 -14.00 3.97 5.22
N SER A 71 -14.35 5.07 4.55
CA SER A 71 -15.72 5.34 4.12
C SER A 71 -16.09 4.65 2.82
N ASN A 72 -15.11 4.32 1.97
CA ASN A 72 -15.35 3.84 0.61
C ASN A 72 -14.97 2.37 0.41
N PHE A 73 -14.04 1.83 1.20
CA PHE A 73 -13.44 0.53 0.94
C PHE A 73 -13.40 -0.36 2.18
N THR A 74 -13.55 -1.67 1.96
CA THR A 74 -13.59 -2.69 3.01
C THR A 74 -12.33 -3.55 3.03
N LYS A 75 -11.68 -3.73 1.87
CA LYS A 75 -10.47 -4.54 1.73
C LYS A 75 -9.60 -4.05 0.58
N ILE A 76 -8.37 -4.55 0.59
CA ILE A 76 -7.37 -4.33 -0.45
C ILE A 76 -7.02 -5.70 -1.01
N GLU A 77 -7.18 -5.86 -2.31
CA GLU A 77 -6.71 -7.02 -3.05
C GLU A 77 -5.42 -6.68 -3.79
N ILE A 78 -4.59 -7.70 -3.99
CA ILE A 78 -3.36 -7.62 -4.77
C ILE A 78 -3.64 -8.41 -6.05
N ASN A 79 -3.59 -7.72 -7.19
CA ASN A 79 -3.63 -8.40 -8.47
C ASN A 79 -2.26 -9.01 -8.75
N THR A 80 -2.26 -10.28 -9.17
CA THR A 80 -1.02 -10.99 -9.46
C THR A 80 -1.14 -11.79 -10.73
N ASN A 81 -0.01 -12.24 -11.26
CA ASN A 81 0.04 -13.20 -12.37
C ASN A 81 -0.66 -14.55 -12.07
N LYS A 82 -1.09 -14.80 -10.83
CA LYS A 82 -1.84 -15.99 -10.40
C LYS A 82 -3.28 -15.66 -9.99
N GLY A 83 -3.78 -14.47 -10.33
CA GLY A 83 -5.10 -13.98 -9.97
C GLY A 83 -5.10 -13.00 -8.79
N ARG A 84 -6.30 -12.59 -8.37
CA ARG A 84 -6.49 -11.66 -7.24
C ARG A 84 -6.36 -12.39 -5.92
N ILE A 85 -5.61 -11.82 -4.98
CA ILE A 85 -5.46 -12.34 -3.62
C ILE A 85 -5.77 -11.25 -2.60
N ILE A 86 -6.38 -11.61 -1.47
CA ILE A 86 -6.62 -10.66 -0.38
C ILE A 86 -5.29 -10.20 0.21
N GLY A 87 -5.07 -8.89 0.17
CA GLY A 87 -3.89 -8.19 0.69
C GLY A 87 -4.03 -7.83 2.17
N SER A 88 -5.05 -7.05 2.49
CA SER A 88 -5.45 -6.69 3.85
C SER A 88 -6.91 -6.27 3.90
N GLU A 89 -7.57 -6.48 5.03
CA GLU A 89 -8.79 -5.76 5.38
C GLU A 89 -8.49 -4.30 5.73
N ILE A 90 -9.45 -3.41 5.47
CA ILE A 90 -9.43 -2.01 5.87
C ILE A 90 -10.14 -1.90 7.21
N ASN A 91 -9.39 -2.17 8.28
CA ASN A 91 -9.85 -2.03 9.66
C ASN A 91 -9.01 -0.99 10.41
N THR A 92 -9.47 -0.61 11.60
CA THR A 92 -8.83 0.42 12.44
C THR A 92 -7.33 0.16 12.67
N ARG A 93 -6.95 -1.12 12.86
CA ARG A 93 -5.54 -1.48 13.06
C ARG A 93 -4.70 -1.23 11.81
N PHE A 94 -5.21 -1.59 10.64
CA PHE A 94 -4.53 -1.34 9.37
C PHE A 94 -4.41 0.16 9.10
N LEU A 95 -5.51 0.89 9.23
CA LEU A 95 -5.57 2.34 9.00
C LEU A 95 -4.63 3.12 9.92
N ASN A 96 -4.52 2.73 11.20
CA ASN A 96 -3.58 3.35 12.12
C ASN A 96 -2.11 3.12 11.72
N LYS A 97 -1.78 1.94 11.19
CA LYS A 97 -0.43 1.68 10.66
C LYS A 97 -0.17 2.49 9.40
N LEU A 98 -1.16 2.58 8.51
CA LEU A 98 -1.07 3.34 7.27
C LEU A 98 -0.86 4.82 7.52
N LYS A 99 -1.62 5.39 8.46
CA LYS A 99 -1.50 6.79 8.89
C LYS A 99 -0.08 7.10 9.38
N LYS A 100 0.42 6.31 10.33
CA LYS A 100 1.77 6.48 10.88
C LYS A 100 2.84 6.40 9.80
N LEU A 101 2.73 5.43 8.89
CA LEU A 101 3.69 5.28 7.80
C LEU A 101 3.65 6.47 6.84
N ALA A 102 2.46 6.95 6.48
CA ALA A 102 2.30 8.14 5.64
C ALA A 102 2.89 9.40 6.31
N GLU A 103 2.63 9.61 7.61
CA GLU A 103 3.21 10.70 8.39
C GLU A 103 4.74 10.62 8.44
N SER A 104 5.31 9.44 8.71
CA SER A 104 6.76 9.22 8.69
C SER A 104 7.37 9.54 7.33
N LEU A 105 6.75 9.11 6.24
CA LEU A 105 7.29 9.34 4.90
C LEU A 105 7.19 10.82 4.48
N ILE A 106 6.17 11.56 4.94
CA ILE A 106 6.14 13.02 4.77
C ILE A 106 7.34 13.66 5.46
N LEU A 107 7.66 13.26 6.69
CA LEU A 107 8.81 13.82 7.40
C LEU A 107 10.12 13.53 6.67
N ILE A 108 10.30 12.30 6.16
CA ILE A 108 11.47 11.94 5.34
C ILE A 108 11.54 12.81 4.08
N ASP A 109 10.44 12.96 3.34
CA ASP A 109 10.39 13.82 2.13
C ASP A 109 10.74 15.29 2.44
N LEU A 110 10.28 15.82 3.58
CA LEU A 110 10.63 17.17 4.02
C LEU A 110 12.11 17.30 4.39
N TYR A 111 12.69 16.28 5.03
CA TYR A 111 14.11 16.25 5.37
C TYR A 111 14.98 16.19 4.11
N ASP A 112 14.64 15.31 3.16
CA ASP A 112 15.36 15.16 1.89
C ASP A 112 15.30 16.44 1.04
N LYS A 113 14.21 17.22 1.16
CA LYS A 113 14.07 18.55 0.55
C LYS A 113 14.74 19.68 1.33
N GLY A 114 15.40 19.39 2.43
CA GLY A 114 16.06 20.37 3.30
C GLY A 114 15.10 21.32 4.04
N LYS A 115 13.80 20.98 4.11
CA LYS A 115 12.78 21.80 4.76
C LYS A 115 12.73 21.63 6.28
N ILE A 116 13.29 20.54 6.79
CA ILE A 116 13.48 20.28 8.21
C ILE A 116 14.91 19.82 8.47
N LYS A 117 15.43 20.11 9.67
CA LYS A 117 16.70 19.57 10.19
C LYS A 117 16.36 18.69 11.39
N ILE A 118 16.96 17.51 11.46
CA ILE A 118 16.81 16.54 12.56
C ILE A 118 18.10 16.56 13.37
#